data_AF-A0A929CTA3-F1
#
_entry.id   AF-A0A929CTA3-F1
#
_cell.length_a   1.000
_cell.length_b   1.000
_cell.length_c   1.000
_cell.angle_alpha   90.00
_cell.angle_beta   90.00
_cell.angle_gamma   90.00
#
_symmetry.space_group_name_H-M   'P 1'
#
loop_
_entity.id
_entity.type
_entity.pdbx_description
1 polymer ?
#
loop_
_entity_poly.entity_id
_entity_poly.type
_entity_poly.pdbx_seq_one_letter_code
_entity_poly.pdbx_strand_id
1 'polypeptide(L)'
;MLRISTLCLLLFLGSCYSFDSQTVNNELQWNNKYNFINDIPPILFHYHHGVLAGSYPPGRETTEISFNDVSRFLGHVCLCGAGGYRISQIATDLIKGTGKPLERDEFTLISSRDHTVSDVIALILGCNRRNDPEKNQYLIDETIKTPKRVYHYYIGYHPQKKAVHIVYNKYLLIGNELMDKLWKVEVTYDKNPDSVNQADIKLFQDTMADVVKEVLSGKKEGLFEAELIEYDEFLLLFQHLLLK
;
A
#
# COMPACT_ATOMS: atom_id res chain seq x y z
N MET A 1 -8.89 16.68 36.30
CA MET A 1 -9.36 16.47 34.92
C MET A 1 -8.14 16.26 34.03
N LEU A 2 -7.70 15.03 33.87
CA LEU A 2 -6.58 14.67 32.99
C LEU A 2 -7.14 14.18 31.64
N ARG A 3 -6.75 14.84 30.55
CA ARG A 3 -6.93 14.35 29.18
C ARG A 3 -5.76 13.42 28.87
N ILE A 4 -6.03 12.14 28.70
CA ILE A 4 -5.07 11.18 28.17
C ILE A 4 -5.22 11.20 26.65
N SER A 5 -4.14 11.63 26.00
CA SER A 5 -3.89 11.64 24.57
C SER A 5 -3.77 10.21 24.03
N THR A 6 -4.58 9.88 23.04
CA THR A 6 -4.57 8.59 22.34
C THR A 6 -3.41 8.57 21.34
N LEU A 7 -2.22 8.18 21.81
CA LEU A 7 -1.07 7.78 21.01
C LEU A 7 -0.54 6.46 21.58
N CYS A 8 -0.20 5.52 20.70
CA CYS A 8 0.35 4.19 20.97
C CYS A 8 -0.63 3.12 21.52
N LEU A 9 -1.28 2.40 20.59
CA LEU A 9 -1.66 1.00 20.82
C LEU A 9 -1.21 0.12 19.63
N LEU A 10 0.08 0.22 19.29
CA LEU A 10 0.84 -0.94 18.83
C LEU A 10 1.29 -1.63 20.11
N LEU A 11 0.94 -2.91 20.29
CA LEU A 11 1.73 -3.96 20.95
C LEU A 11 0.85 -5.21 21.23
N PHE A 12 1.31 -6.32 20.64
CA PHE A 12 1.20 -7.72 21.09
C PHE A 12 -0.17 -8.44 21.06
N LEU A 13 -0.42 -9.13 19.94
CA LEU A 13 -0.89 -10.53 20.01
C LEU A 13 0.23 -11.44 19.50
N GLY A 14 1.28 -11.52 20.32
CA GLY A 14 2.25 -12.60 20.25
C GLY A 14 1.67 -13.83 20.94
N SER A 15 1.48 -14.88 20.15
CA SER A 15 1.99 -16.22 20.45
C SER A 15 1.69 -16.81 21.85
N CYS A 16 0.54 -17.47 21.95
CA CYS A 16 0.40 -18.72 22.71
C CYS A 16 0.54 -19.94 21.79
N TYR A 17 1.44 -19.88 20.80
CA TYR A 17 1.96 -21.07 20.12
C TYR A 17 3.43 -21.23 20.50
N SER A 18 3.69 -22.35 21.14
CA SER A 18 4.96 -22.83 21.64
C SER A 18 6.13 -22.51 20.72
N PHE A 19 7.14 -21.85 21.28
CA PHE A 19 8.47 -21.71 20.69
C PHE A 19 9.20 -23.04 20.87
N ASP A 20 8.82 -24.05 20.09
CA ASP A 20 9.72 -25.16 19.82
C ASP A 20 10.67 -24.70 18.72
N SER A 21 11.94 -24.57 19.09
CA SER A 21 13.06 -24.24 18.21
C SER A 21 13.34 -25.43 17.29
N GLN A 22 12.46 -25.67 16.33
CA GLN A 22 12.78 -26.39 15.12
C GLN A 22 12.86 -25.38 13.99
N THR A 23 14.06 -25.20 13.47
CA THR A 23 14.32 -24.66 12.14
C THR A 23 13.40 -25.33 11.13
N VAL A 24 12.31 -24.64 10.77
CA VAL A 24 11.50 -25.02 9.62
C VAL A 24 11.46 -23.80 8.71
N ASN A 25 12.01 -23.97 7.52
CA ASN A 25 11.66 -23.21 6.31
C ASN A 25 10.16 -23.40 6.01
N ASN A 26 9.27 -23.03 6.93
CA ASN A 26 7.85 -22.92 6.64
C ASN A 26 7.70 -21.57 5.96
N GLU A 27 7.88 -21.57 4.64
CA GLU A 27 7.37 -20.48 3.82
C GLU A 27 5.93 -20.21 4.26
N LEU A 28 5.62 -18.95 4.58
CA LEU A 28 4.24 -18.52 4.85
C LEU A 28 3.38 -18.95 3.64
N GLN A 29 2.55 -19.98 3.85
CA GLN A 29 1.61 -20.44 2.84
C GLN A 29 0.29 -19.71 3.02
N TRP A 30 -0.07 -18.90 2.03
CA TRP A 30 -1.38 -18.26 1.99
C TRP A 30 -2.46 -19.28 1.67
N ASN A 31 -3.71 -18.95 1.99
CA ASN A 31 -4.84 -19.76 1.55
C ASN A 31 -4.79 -19.91 0.02
N ASN A 32 -5.01 -21.14 -0.48
CA ASN A 32 -4.93 -21.47 -1.91
C ASN A 32 -5.76 -20.56 -2.82
N LYS A 33 -6.82 -19.93 -2.30
CA LYS A 33 -7.60 -18.90 -3.02
C LYS A 33 -6.75 -17.72 -3.51
N TYR A 34 -5.62 -17.45 -2.84
CA TYR A 34 -4.69 -16.38 -3.18
C TYR A 34 -3.48 -16.85 -3.99
N ASN A 35 -3.42 -18.09 -4.49
CA ASN A 35 -2.25 -18.57 -5.24
C ASN A 35 -1.91 -17.71 -6.47
N PHE A 36 -2.90 -17.00 -7.03
CA PHE A 36 -2.70 -16.03 -8.12
C PHE A 36 -1.74 -14.89 -7.78
N ILE A 37 -1.46 -14.64 -6.49
CA ILE A 37 -0.53 -13.56 -6.10
C ILE A 37 0.90 -13.82 -6.54
N ASN A 38 1.27 -15.10 -6.71
CA ASN A 38 2.61 -15.50 -7.14
C ASN A 38 2.85 -15.18 -8.62
N ASP A 39 1.79 -14.93 -9.38
CA ASP A 39 1.84 -14.58 -10.80
C ASP A 39 1.85 -13.06 -11.04
N ILE A 40 1.79 -12.25 -9.97
CA ILE A 40 1.77 -10.78 -10.07
C ILE A 40 3.19 -10.28 -10.31
N PRO A 41 3.46 -9.56 -11.43
CA PRO A 41 4.80 -9.07 -11.72
C PRO A 41 5.33 -8.15 -10.61
N PRO A 42 6.62 -8.28 -10.22
CA PRO A 42 7.23 -7.41 -9.23
C PRO A 42 7.39 -5.98 -9.75
N ILE A 43 7.44 -5.01 -8.83
CA ILE A 43 7.88 -3.64 -9.13
C ILE A 43 9.40 -3.60 -9.00
N LEU A 44 10.07 -3.14 -10.05
CA LEU A 44 11.53 -3.11 -10.14
C LEU A 44 12.08 -1.71 -9.85
N PHE A 45 12.97 -1.62 -8.88
CA PHE A 45 13.76 -0.42 -8.58
C PHE A 45 15.25 -0.67 -8.83
N HIS A 46 15.99 0.42 -9.03
CA HIS A 46 17.43 0.39 -9.17
C HIS A 46 18.08 1.19 -8.02
N TYR A 47 19.25 0.76 -7.56
CA TYR A 47 20.04 1.43 -6.53
C TYR A 47 21.45 1.68 -7.04
N HIS A 48 21.73 2.91 -7.44
CA HIS A 48 23.05 3.35 -7.89
C HIS A 48 24.08 3.38 -6.74
N HIS A 49 23.61 3.44 -5.50
CA HIS A 49 24.41 3.76 -4.32
C HIS A 49 25.15 2.55 -3.69
N GLY A 50 24.86 1.31 -4.13
CA GLY A 50 25.51 0.09 -3.64
C GLY A 50 26.74 -0.38 -4.44
N VAL A 51 27.09 0.31 -5.53
CA VAL A 51 28.19 -0.08 -6.44
C VAL A 51 29.56 0.43 -5.95
N LEU A 52 29.59 1.27 -4.92
CA LEU A 52 30.84 1.65 -4.27
C LEU A 52 31.48 0.42 -3.62
N ALA A 53 32.56 -0.06 -4.25
CA ALA A 53 33.47 -1.14 -3.86
C ALA A 53 33.20 -2.58 -4.38
N GLY A 54 32.44 -2.78 -5.47
CA GLY A 54 32.30 -4.13 -6.06
C GLY A 54 31.52 -5.11 -5.17
N SER A 55 30.71 -4.57 -4.25
CA SER A 55 29.84 -5.30 -3.33
C SER A 55 28.80 -6.18 -4.04
N TYR A 56 28.49 -5.84 -5.30
CA TYR A 56 27.61 -6.60 -6.18
C TYR A 56 28.22 -6.75 -7.58
N PRO A 57 27.98 -7.87 -8.28
CA PRO A 57 28.25 -7.98 -9.71
C PRO A 57 27.53 -6.87 -10.49
N PRO A 58 28.14 -6.30 -11.55
CA PRO A 58 27.46 -5.37 -12.44
C PRO A 58 26.13 -5.95 -12.96
N GLY A 59 25.06 -5.17 -12.92
CA GLY A 59 23.72 -5.62 -13.31
C GLY A 59 22.89 -6.24 -12.18
N ARG A 60 23.39 -6.23 -10.93
CA ARG A 60 22.63 -6.60 -9.72
C ARG A 60 22.19 -5.40 -8.89
N GLU A 61 22.17 -4.22 -9.48
CA GLU A 61 21.71 -2.98 -8.82
C GLU A 61 20.18 -2.89 -8.74
N THR A 62 19.46 -4.00 -8.96
CA THR A 62 18.00 -4.02 -8.94
C THR A 62 17.44 -4.63 -7.67
N THR A 63 16.34 -4.07 -7.19
CA THR A 63 15.52 -4.65 -6.14
C THR A 63 14.11 -4.83 -6.65
N GLU A 64 13.60 -6.04 -6.52
CA GLU A 64 12.23 -6.40 -6.84
C GLU A 64 11.39 -6.35 -5.57
N ILE A 65 10.20 -5.75 -5.67
CA ILE A 65 9.18 -5.83 -4.63
C ILE A 65 8.01 -6.59 -5.24
N SER A 66 7.80 -7.82 -4.75
CA SER A 66 6.65 -8.62 -5.13
C SER A 66 5.44 -8.28 -4.24
N PHE A 67 4.25 -8.63 -4.70
CA PHE A 67 3.06 -8.51 -3.84
C PHE A 67 3.13 -9.43 -2.61
N ASN A 68 3.91 -10.51 -2.69
CA ASN A 68 4.16 -11.40 -1.56
C ASN A 68 4.94 -10.68 -0.44
N ASP A 69 5.87 -9.77 -0.78
CA ASP A 69 6.61 -8.98 0.21
C ASP A 69 5.71 -8.00 0.94
N VAL A 70 4.74 -7.40 0.23
CA VAL A 70 3.68 -6.57 0.85
C VAL A 70 2.82 -7.41 1.79
N SER A 71 2.43 -8.61 1.36
CA SER A 71 1.60 -9.52 2.17
C SER A 71 2.33 -9.98 3.44
N ARG A 72 3.65 -10.20 3.36
CA ARG A 72 4.50 -10.49 4.52
C ARG A 72 4.62 -9.31 5.46
N PHE A 73 4.80 -8.09 4.94
CA PHE A 73 4.83 -6.88 5.75
C PHE A 73 3.52 -6.67 6.53
N LEU A 74 2.38 -6.91 5.88
CA LEU A 74 1.06 -6.79 6.51
C LEU A 74 0.69 -8.00 7.38
N GLY A 75 1.40 -9.12 7.24
CA GLY A 75 1.09 -10.41 7.88
C GLY A 75 -0.10 -11.17 7.28
N HIS A 76 -0.72 -10.64 6.22
CA HIS A 76 -1.86 -11.26 5.53
C HIS A 76 -2.08 -10.65 4.13
N VAL A 77 -2.86 -11.35 3.29
CA VAL A 77 -3.32 -10.82 2.00
C VAL A 77 -4.62 -10.05 2.21
N CYS A 78 -4.64 -8.75 1.86
CA CYS A 78 -5.84 -7.92 1.97
C CYS A 78 -6.03 -6.95 0.80
N LEU A 79 -7.24 -6.41 0.71
CA LEU A 79 -7.62 -5.42 -0.29
C LEU A 79 -6.79 -4.14 -0.20
N CYS A 80 -6.39 -3.73 1.02
CA CYS A 80 -5.55 -2.55 1.21
C CYS A 80 -4.13 -2.75 0.65
N GLY A 81 -3.53 -3.92 0.91
CA GLY A 81 -2.28 -4.34 0.30
C GLY A 81 -2.36 -4.31 -1.22
N ALA A 82 -3.40 -4.93 -1.78
CA ALA A 82 -3.60 -5.00 -3.22
C ALA A 82 -3.74 -3.60 -3.85
N GLY A 83 -4.52 -2.72 -3.21
CA GLY A 83 -4.68 -1.33 -3.64
C GLY A 83 -3.36 -0.58 -3.64
N GLY A 84 -2.60 -0.63 -2.54
CA GLY A 84 -1.33 0.08 -2.43
C GLY A 84 -0.28 -0.43 -3.42
N TYR A 85 -0.23 -1.75 -3.64
CA TYR A 85 0.65 -2.36 -4.64
C TYR A 85 0.31 -1.90 -6.05
N ARG A 86 -0.97 -1.97 -6.43
CA ARG A 86 -1.41 -1.57 -7.78
C ARG A 86 -1.20 -0.08 -8.03
N ILE A 87 -1.47 0.78 -7.04
CA ILE A 87 -1.23 2.23 -7.14
C ILE A 87 0.26 2.51 -7.35
N SER A 88 1.13 1.84 -6.58
CA SER A 88 2.58 1.97 -6.73
C SER A 88 3.05 1.54 -8.10
N GLN A 89 2.53 0.42 -8.62
CA GLN A 89 2.83 -0.06 -9.97
C GLN A 89 2.43 0.96 -11.05
N ILE A 90 1.21 1.48 -10.99
CA ILE A 90 0.70 2.51 -11.92
C ILE A 90 1.59 3.76 -11.88
N ALA A 91 1.93 4.25 -10.69
CA ALA A 91 2.78 5.41 -10.53
C ALA A 91 4.18 5.17 -11.13
N THR A 92 4.80 4.03 -10.84
CA THR A 92 6.11 3.69 -11.39
C THR A 92 6.08 3.51 -12.90
N ASP A 93 5.03 2.92 -13.47
CA ASP A 93 4.91 2.70 -14.92
C ASP A 93 4.79 4.04 -15.68
N LEU A 94 3.96 4.97 -15.16
CA LEU A 94 3.78 6.30 -15.74
C LEU A 94 5.06 7.15 -15.66
N ILE A 95 5.79 7.07 -14.55
CA ILE A 95 7.04 7.83 -14.37
C ILE A 95 8.19 7.19 -15.17
N LYS A 96 8.31 5.86 -15.17
CA LYS A 96 9.37 5.11 -15.87
C LYS A 96 9.28 5.21 -17.38
N GLY A 97 8.09 5.41 -17.96
CA GLY A 97 7.86 5.61 -19.40
C GLY A 97 8.66 6.77 -20.05
N THR A 98 9.61 7.33 -19.32
CA THR A 98 10.32 8.55 -19.60
C THR A 98 11.85 8.44 -19.45
N GLY A 99 12.36 7.24 -19.16
CA GLY A 99 13.68 6.79 -19.64
C GLY A 99 14.76 6.54 -18.58
N LYS A 100 14.61 6.99 -17.33
CA LYS A 100 15.58 6.69 -16.26
C LYS A 100 15.07 5.59 -15.31
N PRO A 101 15.97 4.73 -14.80
CA PRO A 101 15.67 3.86 -13.66
C PRO A 101 15.10 4.65 -12.47
N LEU A 102 14.28 3.99 -11.66
CA LEU A 102 13.66 4.58 -10.47
C LEU A 102 14.34 4.03 -9.22
N GLU A 103 14.68 4.88 -8.25
CA GLU A 103 15.09 4.49 -6.90
C GLU A 103 13.95 4.71 -5.90
N ARG A 104 13.83 3.86 -4.87
CA ARG A 104 12.67 3.89 -3.95
C ARG A 104 12.64 5.15 -3.10
N ASP A 105 13.73 5.54 -2.49
CA ASP A 105 13.81 6.59 -1.48
C ASP A 105 13.77 8.03 -2.04
N GLU A 106 13.47 8.17 -3.33
CA GLU A 106 13.38 9.44 -4.05
C GLU A 106 11.94 9.86 -4.39
N PHE A 107 10.95 9.13 -3.87
CA PHE A 107 9.54 9.46 -4.02
C PHE A 107 9.00 10.33 -2.87
N THR A 108 7.87 10.97 -3.11
CA THR A 108 7.07 11.64 -2.09
C THR A 108 5.60 11.35 -2.34
N LEU A 109 4.89 11.01 -1.27
CA LEU A 109 3.49 10.63 -1.26
C LEU A 109 2.68 11.68 -0.47
N ILE A 110 1.64 12.21 -1.11
CA ILE A 110 0.57 12.95 -0.43
C ILE A 110 -0.70 12.12 -0.60
N SER A 111 -1.32 11.75 0.51
CA SER A 111 -2.57 10.99 0.51
C SER A 111 -3.70 11.82 1.07
N SER A 112 -4.89 11.72 0.46
CA SER A 112 -6.12 12.31 1.01
C SER A 112 -6.56 11.70 2.34
N ARG A 113 -6.05 10.52 2.73
CA ARG A 113 -6.46 9.80 3.94
C ARG A 113 -5.32 9.01 4.58
N ASP A 114 -5.29 9.03 5.92
CA ASP A 114 -4.49 8.10 6.70
C ASP A 114 -5.16 6.71 6.68
N HIS A 115 -4.59 5.78 5.90
CA HIS A 115 -5.19 4.50 5.59
C HIS A 115 -4.10 3.50 5.15
N THR A 116 -4.26 2.21 5.45
CA THR A 116 -3.27 1.16 5.15
C THR A 116 -2.81 1.10 3.69
N VAL A 117 -3.64 1.54 2.74
CA VAL A 117 -3.24 1.68 1.32
C VAL A 117 -2.07 2.66 1.19
N SER A 118 -2.14 3.81 1.85
CA SER A 118 -1.10 4.83 1.88
C SER A 118 0.20 4.29 2.51
N ASP A 119 0.10 3.50 3.57
CA ASP A 119 1.27 2.88 4.22
C ASP A 119 1.96 1.86 3.31
N VAL A 120 1.18 1.10 2.55
CA VAL A 120 1.72 0.15 1.56
C VAL A 120 2.39 0.89 0.40
N ILE A 121 1.81 2.00 -0.08
CA ILE A 121 2.46 2.83 -1.10
C ILE A 121 3.77 3.40 -0.56
N ALA A 122 3.76 3.95 0.65
CA ALA A 122 4.95 4.50 1.29
C ALA A 122 6.02 3.43 1.51
N LEU A 123 5.63 2.22 1.91
CA LEU A 123 6.54 1.09 2.01
C LEU A 123 7.17 0.81 0.64
N ILE A 124 6.37 0.52 -0.40
CA ILE A 124 6.87 0.12 -1.72
C ILE A 124 7.75 1.21 -2.33
N LEU A 125 7.28 2.46 -2.29
CA LEU A 125 7.98 3.62 -2.84
C LEU A 125 8.96 4.25 -1.85
N GLY A 126 9.35 3.59 -0.76
CA GLY A 126 10.39 4.10 0.16
C GLY A 126 10.12 5.50 0.77
N CYS A 127 8.88 5.97 0.79
CA CYS A 127 8.52 7.27 1.35
C CYS A 127 8.59 7.22 2.88
N ASN A 128 9.55 7.92 3.47
CA ASN A 128 9.72 7.94 4.91
C ASN A 128 8.80 8.95 5.59
N ARG A 129 8.09 8.49 6.64
CA ARG A 129 7.46 9.39 7.62
C ARG A 129 8.46 9.70 8.72
N ARG A 130 8.96 10.93 8.77
CA ARG A 130 9.94 11.39 9.78
C ARG A 130 9.35 12.46 10.69
N ASN A 131 9.86 12.52 11.92
CA ASN A 131 9.52 13.59 12.87
C ASN A 131 10.04 14.96 12.43
N ASP A 132 11.06 14.98 11.56
CA ASP A 132 11.59 16.18 10.92
C ASP A 132 10.73 16.49 9.67
N PRO A 133 9.94 17.57 9.66
CA PRO A 133 9.04 17.89 8.57
C PRO A 133 9.76 18.03 7.23
N GLU A 134 10.95 18.61 7.20
CA GLU A 134 11.71 18.85 5.96
C GLU A 134 12.21 17.55 5.31
N LYS A 135 12.22 16.44 6.07
CA LYS A 135 12.61 15.11 5.59
C LYS A 135 11.42 14.16 5.48
N ASN A 136 10.20 14.68 5.65
CA ASN A 136 9.00 13.88 5.53
C ASN A 136 8.61 13.72 4.06
N GLN A 137 8.55 12.46 3.61
CA GLN A 137 8.18 12.10 2.24
C GLN A 137 6.77 11.52 2.17
N TYR A 138 6.07 11.42 3.31
CA TYR A 138 4.71 10.89 3.39
C TYR A 138 3.83 11.83 4.22
N LEU A 139 2.92 12.50 3.53
CA LEU A 139 1.99 13.48 4.09
C LEU A 139 0.53 13.07 3.90
N ILE A 140 -0.31 13.47 4.85
CA ILE A 140 -1.76 13.33 4.77
C ILE A 140 -2.38 14.71 4.60
N ASP A 141 -3.16 14.90 3.54
CA ASP A 141 -3.95 16.11 3.33
C ASP A 141 -5.43 15.88 3.60
N GLU A 142 -5.84 16.13 4.84
CA GLU A 142 -7.23 16.02 5.29
C GLU A 142 -8.16 17.08 4.66
N THR A 143 -7.62 18.08 3.95
CA THR A 143 -8.44 19.11 3.29
C THR A 143 -9.04 18.62 1.98
N ILE A 144 -8.52 17.52 1.41
CA ILE A 144 -9.05 16.90 0.20
C ILE A 144 -10.35 16.16 0.54
N LYS A 145 -11.47 16.81 0.26
CA LYS A 145 -12.81 16.22 0.46
C LYS A 145 -13.12 15.23 -0.65
N THR A 146 -13.11 13.94 -0.32
CA THR A 146 -13.46 12.88 -1.28
C THR A 146 -14.75 12.17 -0.88
N PRO A 147 -15.54 11.68 -1.86
CA PRO A 147 -16.67 10.79 -1.56
C PRO A 147 -16.25 9.55 -0.77
N LYS A 148 -17.22 8.87 -0.15
CA LYS A 148 -16.96 7.62 0.57
C LYS A 148 -16.27 6.61 -0.36
N ARG A 149 -15.13 6.05 0.08
CA ARG A 149 -14.34 5.04 -0.66
C ARG A 149 -13.77 5.53 -2.00
N VAL A 150 -13.54 6.84 -2.11
CA VAL A 150 -12.71 7.44 -3.15
C VAL A 150 -11.46 7.99 -2.48
N TYR A 151 -10.29 7.58 -2.96
CA TYR A 151 -9.01 7.94 -2.36
C TYR A 151 -8.14 8.58 -3.42
N HIS A 152 -7.59 9.76 -3.11
CA HIS A 152 -6.65 10.47 -3.97
C HIS A 152 -5.24 10.31 -3.41
N TYR A 153 -4.30 10.06 -4.31
CA TYR A 153 -2.87 9.94 -4.04
C TYR A 153 -2.11 10.78 -5.05
N TYR A 154 -1.22 11.63 -4.56
CA TYR A 154 -0.28 12.41 -5.37
C TYR A 154 1.11 11.88 -5.09
N ILE A 155 1.80 11.41 -6.13
CA ILE A 155 3.09 10.74 -6.01
C ILE A 155 4.08 11.48 -6.89
N GLY A 156 5.05 12.15 -6.25
CA GLY A 156 6.15 12.85 -6.92
C GLY A 156 7.43 12.01 -6.92
N TYR A 157 8.18 12.08 -8.01
CA TYR A 157 9.53 11.53 -8.14
C TYR A 157 10.50 12.67 -8.47
N HIS A 158 11.35 12.99 -7.49
CA HIS A 158 12.20 14.19 -7.52
C HIS A 158 13.21 14.22 -8.68
N PRO A 159 13.95 13.14 -9.00
CA PRO A 159 15.05 13.20 -9.97
C PRO A 159 14.62 13.46 -11.41
N GLN A 160 13.39 13.08 -11.75
CA GLN A 160 12.82 13.34 -13.08
C GLN A 160 11.86 14.52 -13.09
N LYS A 161 11.57 15.12 -11.92
CA LYS A 161 10.54 16.16 -11.74
C LYS A 161 9.21 15.73 -12.36
N LYS A 162 8.71 14.57 -11.92
CA LYS A 162 7.43 14.02 -12.38
C LYS A 162 6.52 13.76 -11.22
N ALA A 163 5.24 13.98 -11.44
CA ALA A 163 4.23 13.65 -10.47
C ALA A 163 3.05 12.97 -11.16
N VAL A 164 2.39 12.09 -10.42
CA VAL A 164 1.19 11.39 -10.84
C VAL A 164 0.10 11.67 -9.83
N HIS A 165 -1.10 11.97 -10.30
CA HIS A 165 -2.31 11.93 -9.49
C HIS A 165 -3.05 10.63 -9.81
N ILE A 166 -3.39 9.88 -8.76
CA ILE A 166 -4.15 8.63 -8.86
C ILE A 166 -5.40 8.73 -7.99
N VAL A 167 -6.56 8.46 -8.59
CA VAL A 167 -7.84 8.29 -7.90
C VAL A 167 -8.17 6.80 -7.84
N TYR A 168 -8.36 6.27 -6.63
CA TYR A 168 -8.80 4.91 -6.39
C TYR A 168 -10.27 4.87 -5.98
N ASN A 169 -11.11 4.45 -6.92
CA ASN A 169 -12.56 4.34 -6.76
C ASN A 169 -12.95 2.99 -6.15
N LYS A 170 -12.53 2.74 -4.90
CA LYS A 170 -12.73 1.46 -4.19
C LYS A 170 -14.19 1.00 -4.14
N TYR A 171 -15.16 1.92 -4.22
CA TYR A 171 -16.59 1.58 -4.27
C TYR A 171 -16.99 0.81 -5.53
N LEU A 172 -16.26 0.94 -6.65
CA LEU A 172 -16.61 0.26 -7.90
C LEU A 172 -16.42 -1.25 -7.82
N LEU A 173 -15.60 -1.77 -6.89
CA LEU A 173 -15.33 -3.20 -6.76
C LEU A 173 -16.63 -4.01 -6.54
N ILE A 174 -17.35 -3.69 -5.47
CA ILE A 174 -18.52 -4.45 -5.00
C ILE A 174 -19.65 -3.55 -4.50
N GLY A 175 -19.57 -2.25 -4.75
CA GLY A 175 -20.55 -1.27 -4.26
C GLY A 175 -20.37 -0.90 -2.79
N ASN A 176 -21.04 0.19 -2.39
CA ASN A 176 -20.94 0.70 -1.03
C ASN A 176 -21.58 -0.21 0.01
N GLU A 177 -22.76 -0.75 -0.31
CA GLU A 177 -23.57 -1.54 0.62
C GLU A 177 -22.88 -2.84 1.01
N LEU A 178 -22.42 -3.63 0.04
CA LEU A 178 -21.73 -4.88 0.31
C LEU A 178 -20.40 -4.63 1.03
N MET A 179 -19.65 -3.60 0.66
CA MET A 179 -18.43 -3.21 1.38
C MET A 179 -18.71 -2.80 2.83
N ASP A 180 -19.84 -2.15 3.12
CA ASP A 180 -20.28 -1.85 4.50
C ASP A 180 -20.65 -3.11 5.27
N LYS A 181 -21.32 -4.07 4.62
CA LYS A 181 -21.63 -5.38 5.22
C LYS A 181 -20.36 -6.14 5.57
N LEU A 182 -19.41 -6.27 4.65
CA LEU A 182 -18.17 -7.01 4.87
C LEU A 182 -17.28 -6.36 5.94
N TRP A 183 -17.21 -5.03 5.98
CA TRP A 183 -16.50 -4.32 7.04
C TRP A 183 -17.12 -4.59 8.43
N LYS A 184 -18.44 -4.68 8.54
CA LYS A 184 -19.09 -5.05 9.80
C LYS A 184 -18.73 -6.47 10.23
N VAL A 185 -18.62 -7.41 9.28
CA VAL A 185 -18.20 -8.79 9.54
C VAL A 185 -16.78 -8.79 10.11
N GLU A 186 -15.84 -8.11 9.45
CA GLU A 186 -14.43 -7.98 9.89
C GLU A 186 -14.34 -7.38 11.30
N VAL A 187 -14.95 -6.21 11.54
CA VAL A 187 -14.93 -5.55 12.85
C VAL A 187 -15.57 -6.40 13.95
N THR A 188 -16.59 -7.19 13.62
CA THR A 188 -17.23 -8.09 14.59
C THR A 188 -16.35 -9.29 14.87
N TYR A 189 -15.72 -9.86 13.84
CA TYR A 189 -14.80 -10.98 13.96
C TYR A 189 -13.59 -10.62 14.83
N ASP A 190 -12.97 -9.45 14.60
CA ASP A 190 -11.82 -8.98 15.38
C ASP A 190 -12.14 -8.79 16.86
N LYS A 191 -13.39 -8.43 17.19
CA LYS A 191 -13.83 -8.20 18.57
C LYS A 191 -14.30 -9.49 19.25
N ASN A 192 -15.02 -10.33 18.52
CA ASN A 192 -15.61 -11.56 19.02
C ASN A 192 -15.84 -12.56 17.86
N PRO A 193 -14.84 -13.39 17.54
CA PRO A 193 -14.91 -14.35 16.43
C PRO A 193 -16.12 -15.28 16.49
N ASP A 194 -16.48 -15.75 17.69
CA ASP A 194 -17.57 -16.71 17.90
C ASP A 194 -18.96 -16.11 17.62
N SER A 195 -19.07 -14.78 17.61
CA SER A 195 -20.33 -14.08 17.31
C SER A 195 -20.65 -13.94 15.82
N VAL A 196 -19.68 -14.24 14.95
CA VAL A 196 -19.87 -14.15 13.50
C VAL A 196 -20.30 -15.49 12.95
N ASN A 197 -21.43 -15.53 12.26
CA ASN A 197 -21.90 -16.77 11.67
C ASN A 197 -20.99 -17.22 10.49
N GLN A 198 -20.93 -18.53 10.26
CA GLN A 198 -20.05 -19.12 9.25
C GLN A 198 -20.41 -18.70 7.81
N ALA A 199 -21.67 -18.36 7.54
CA ALA A 199 -22.09 -17.91 6.21
C ALA A 199 -21.50 -16.53 5.87
N ASP A 200 -21.46 -15.61 6.84
CA ASP A 200 -20.86 -14.29 6.66
C ASP A 200 -19.33 -14.36 6.58
N ILE A 201 -18.68 -15.26 7.35
CA ILE A 201 -17.24 -15.52 7.21
C ILE A 201 -16.92 -16.04 5.80
N LYS A 202 -17.69 -17.02 5.33
CA LYS A 202 -17.49 -17.57 3.98
C LYS A 202 -17.70 -16.51 2.90
N LEU A 203 -18.79 -15.73 2.99
CA LEU A 203 -19.07 -14.62 2.08
C LEU A 203 -17.90 -13.61 2.07
N PHE A 204 -17.38 -13.26 3.25
CA PHE A 204 -16.25 -12.35 3.38
C PHE A 204 -15.01 -12.92 2.68
N GLN A 205 -14.62 -14.16 2.99
CA GLN A 205 -13.42 -14.79 2.41
C GLN A 205 -13.52 -14.93 0.89
N ASP A 206 -14.65 -15.38 0.36
CA ASP A 206 -14.87 -15.52 -1.08
C ASP A 206 -14.81 -14.16 -1.78
N THR A 207 -15.54 -13.17 -1.25
CA THR A 207 -15.56 -11.83 -1.83
C THR A 207 -14.19 -11.15 -1.76
N MET A 208 -13.47 -11.28 -0.64
CA MET A 208 -12.15 -10.66 -0.47
C MET A 208 -11.10 -11.24 -1.43
N ALA A 209 -11.10 -12.54 -1.67
CA ALA A 209 -10.21 -13.16 -2.65
C ALA A 209 -10.46 -12.61 -4.06
N ASP A 210 -11.75 -12.50 -4.45
CA ASP A 210 -12.14 -12.00 -5.77
C ASP A 210 -11.78 -10.53 -5.96
N VAL A 211 -12.07 -9.65 -4.99
CA VAL A 211 -11.74 -8.22 -5.13
C VAL A 211 -10.24 -7.96 -5.08
N VAL A 212 -9.46 -8.73 -4.32
CA VAL A 212 -7.99 -8.64 -4.34
C VAL A 212 -7.47 -8.99 -5.73
N LYS A 213 -7.96 -10.09 -6.31
CA LYS A 213 -7.61 -10.51 -7.67
C LYS A 213 -7.98 -9.44 -8.70
N GLU A 214 -9.17 -8.87 -8.58
CA GLU A 214 -9.66 -7.82 -9.48
C GLU A 214 -8.77 -6.58 -9.42
N VAL A 215 -8.42 -6.10 -8.22
CA VAL A 215 -7.52 -4.97 -8.02
C VAL A 215 -6.14 -5.24 -8.63
N LEU A 216 -5.51 -6.37 -8.31
CA LEU A 216 -4.17 -6.69 -8.81
C LEU A 216 -4.14 -6.90 -10.33
N SER A 217 -5.24 -7.39 -10.92
CA SER A 217 -5.34 -7.55 -12.37
C SER A 217 -5.38 -6.23 -13.13
N GLY A 218 -5.85 -5.14 -12.48
CA GLY A 218 -6.00 -3.83 -13.10
C GLY A 218 -7.01 -3.77 -14.25
N LYS A 219 -7.86 -4.79 -14.43
CA LYS A 219 -8.78 -4.90 -15.60
C LYS A 219 -10.09 -4.14 -15.44
N LYS A 220 -10.44 -3.72 -14.22
CA LYS A 220 -11.71 -3.05 -13.94
C LYS A 220 -11.61 -1.57 -14.33
N GLU A 221 -12.37 -1.18 -15.35
CA GLU A 221 -12.45 0.20 -15.84
C GLU A 221 -12.90 1.17 -14.74
N GLY A 222 -12.29 2.36 -14.69
CA GLY A 222 -12.59 3.41 -13.71
C GLY A 222 -12.18 3.10 -12.26
N LEU A 223 -11.71 1.88 -11.96
CA LEU A 223 -11.26 1.53 -10.62
C LEU A 223 -10.05 2.39 -10.19
N PHE A 224 -9.14 2.61 -11.14
CA PHE A 224 -8.02 3.51 -11.02
C PHE A 224 -8.08 4.51 -12.17
N GLU A 225 -8.17 5.80 -11.84
CA GLU A 225 -7.93 6.89 -12.78
C GLU A 225 -6.57 7.47 -12.44
N ALA A 226 -5.69 7.60 -13.42
CA ALA A 226 -4.33 8.04 -13.20
C ALA A 226 -3.86 8.95 -14.33
N GLU A 227 -3.23 10.06 -13.97
CA GLU A 227 -2.68 11.02 -14.91
C GLU A 227 -1.36 11.59 -14.41
N LEU A 228 -0.49 11.95 -15.35
CA LEU A 228 0.67 12.79 -15.05
C LEU A 228 0.16 14.21 -14.78
N ILE A 229 0.67 14.81 -13.72
CA ILE A 229 0.38 16.21 -13.36
C ILE A 229 1.65 17.04 -13.45
N GLU A 230 1.49 18.35 -13.52
CA GLU A 230 2.63 19.27 -13.50
C GLU A 230 3.37 19.16 -12.16
N TYR A 231 4.69 19.06 -12.23
CA TYR A 231 5.51 18.86 -11.03
C TYR A 231 5.44 20.05 -10.08
N ASP A 232 5.32 21.26 -10.62
CA ASP A 232 5.19 22.47 -9.82
C ASP A 232 3.86 22.50 -9.05
N GLU A 233 2.77 21.97 -9.61
CA GLU A 233 1.48 21.82 -8.90
C GLU A 233 1.62 20.86 -7.71
N PHE A 234 2.34 19.75 -7.91
CA PHE A 234 2.67 18.82 -6.83
C PHE A 234 3.52 19.49 -5.72
N LEU A 235 4.54 20.27 -6.10
CA LEU A 235 5.40 20.97 -5.13
C LEU A 235 4.62 22.00 -4.32
N LEU A 236 3.68 22.73 -4.93
CA LEU A 236 2.81 23.67 -4.22
C LEU A 236 1.97 22.97 -3.15
N LEU A 237 1.38 21.82 -3.49
CA LEU A 237 0.63 21.00 -2.54
C LEU A 237 1.54 20.52 -1.39
N PHE A 238 2.73 20.01 -1.73
CA PHE A 238 3.70 19.52 -0.76
C PHE A 238 4.16 20.62 0.22
N GLN A 239 4.57 21.78 -0.29
CA GLN A 239 5.03 22.91 0.52
C GLN A 239 3.95 23.44 1.45
N HIS A 240 2.71 23.53 0.98
CA HIS A 240 1.58 23.96 1.81
C HIS A 240 1.36 23.04 3.02
N LEU A 241 1.60 21.74 2.86
CA LEU A 241 1.45 20.75 3.92
C LEU A 241 2.62 20.73 4.90
N LEU A 242 3.83 21.06 4.46
CA LEU A 242 5.01 21.14 5.35
C LEU A 242 4.96 22.34 6.32
N LEU A 243 4.20 23.39 5.98
CA LEU A 243 4.10 24.61 6.78
C LEU A 243 2.98 24.58 7.83
N LYS A 244 2.20 23.50 7.88
CA LYS A 244 1.11 23.29 8.86
C LYS A 244 1.60 22.51 10.07
#